data_AF-A0A7Y0G4C9-F1
#
_entry.id   AF-A0A7Y0G4C9-F1
#
_cell.length_a   1.000
_cell.length_b   1.000
_cell.length_c   1.000
_cell.angle_alpha   90.00
_cell.angle_beta   90.00
_cell.angle_gamma   90.00
#
_symmetry.space_group_name_H-M   'P 1'
#
loop_
_entity.id
_entity.type
_entity.pdbx_description
1 polymer ?
#
loop_
_entity_poly.entity_id
_entity_poly.type
_entity_poly.pdbx_seq_one_letter_code
_entity_poly.pdbx_strand_id
1 'polypeptide(L)'
;MTILSRTVTDLAGNGYHMRTVNGGTPERIRSPKAVQEVNYARELGKIQRAAGGFDLYTRPPVEVILGEDGHSVRIDYHGVQGVVELRPATGAESVAVVKPEAERYEDGQRVIVRGTWYESMSRRTFVLPEYEGTIVGWYGSGYSVRAVEPDEDGVTYGVRKCQVRELRPAVPPMEPRETGPVEYFTPGSREERIHATRLEALDAARNAITAEQARQILARAGHSEWAEGREGFRFRTNRHLVALSAVYANGDMWHERMSTYGELFDRAGWIVEHGRGFHGTYLRLISSYGEVREAIREAMRRLVEAAHGEALAENARRNGDTEGTHPGLAQDPNVVAVLEVLRAAGVPLAMVPRQKLSDRERYSKRGPQGALITRLRVGRLLEVHWGIDGAFDERHPLHRASRVRPVRNTALEEIAQVLRGAGWYVDLVMNRITSTPMVRRLIVSPPAANAAQDHDA
;
A
#
# COMPACT_ATOMS: atom_id res chain seq x y z
N MET A 1 -11.14 -34.22 28.28
CA MET A 1 -11.11 -34.38 26.80
C MET A 1 -12.50 -34.64 26.19
N THR A 2 -13.59 -34.61 26.97
CA THR A 2 -14.89 -35.23 26.63
C THR A 2 -16.00 -34.25 26.20
N ILE A 3 -15.90 -32.96 26.55
CA ILE A 3 -16.92 -31.94 26.23
C ILE A 3 -16.72 -31.38 24.81
N LEU A 4 -15.46 -31.27 24.35
CA LEU A 4 -15.08 -30.60 23.11
C LEU A 4 -15.11 -31.50 21.86
N SER A 5 -15.12 -32.83 22.02
CA SER A 5 -15.35 -33.76 20.89
C SER A 5 -16.82 -33.77 20.49
N ARG A 6 -17.73 -33.68 21.47
CA ARG A 6 -19.17 -33.66 21.27
C ARG A 6 -19.64 -32.47 20.43
N THR A 7 -19.04 -31.28 20.62
CA THR A 7 -19.40 -30.09 19.83
C THR A 7 -19.09 -30.24 18.34
N VAL A 8 -17.97 -30.89 17.98
CA VAL A 8 -17.65 -31.12 16.56
C VAL A 8 -18.61 -32.15 15.98
N THR A 9 -19.03 -33.13 16.77
CA THR A 9 -20.04 -34.12 16.38
C THR A 9 -21.43 -33.50 16.18
N ASP A 10 -21.83 -32.56 17.03
CA ASP A 10 -23.12 -31.86 16.92
C ASP A 10 -23.12 -30.88 15.73
N LEU A 11 -21.98 -30.24 15.43
CA LEU A 11 -21.79 -29.44 14.21
C LEU A 11 -21.73 -30.30 12.93
N ALA A 12 -21.41 -31.60 13.03
CA ALA A 12 -21.19 -32.49 11.88
C ALA A 12 -22.49 -33.05 11.27
N GLY A 13 -23.67 -32.66 11.75
CA GLY A 13 -24.94 -33.02 11.11
C GLY A 13 -25.01 -32.57 9.64
N ASN A 14 -25.75 -33.30 8.80
CA ASN A 14 -25.96 -33.01 7.37
C ASN A 14 -26.87 -31.79 7.14
N GLY A 15 -26.41 -30.59 7.56
CA GLY A 15 -27.20 -29.37 7.51
C GLY A 15 -26.39 -28.12 7.14
N TYR A 16 -26.89 -26.99 7.64
CA TYR A 16 -26.29 -25.68 7.44
C TYR A 16 -26.04 -24.99 8.77
N HIS A 17 -25.05 -24.12 8.78
CA HIS A 17 -24.74 -23.22 9.88
C HIS A 17 -24.81 -21.79 9.38
N MET A 18 -25.20 -20.88 10.26
CA MET A 18 -25.05 -19.45 10.04
C MET A 18 -23.70 -19.02 10.58
N ARG A 19 -22.91 -18.40 9.72
CA ARG A 19 -21.59 -17.86 9.98
C ARG A 19 -21.66 -16.35 9.99
N THR A 20 -21.33 -15.75 11.11
CA THR A 20 -21.28 -14.30 11.27
C THR A 20 -19.83 -13.90 11.54
N VAL A 21 -19.31 -12.93 10.78
CA VAL A 21 -17.97 -12.39 11.00
C VAL A 21 -18.10 -11.00 11.57
N ASN A 22 -17.52 -10.75 12.74
CA ASN A 22 -17.56 -9.47 13.43
C ASN A 22 -18.99 -8.90 13.56
N GLY A 23 -20.02 -9.73 13.76
CA GLY A 23 -21.41 -9.24 13.86
C GLY A 23 -22.03 -8.70 12.55
N GLY A 24 -21.40 -8.92 11.39
CA GLY A 24 -22.00 -8.60 10.10
C GLY A 24 -23.12 -9.54 9.67
N THR A 25 -23.48 -9.52 8.39
CA THR A 25 -24.60 -10.34 7.90
C THR A 25 -24.32 -11.83 8.00
N PRO A 26 -25.21 -12.59 8.66
CA PRO A 26 -25.09 -14.03 8.74
C PRO A 26 -25.03 -14.68 7.35
N GLU A 27 -24.03 -15.52 7.14
CA GLU A 27 -23.80 -16.30 5.93
C GLU A 27 -24.15 -17.75 6.15
N ARG A 28 -25.02 -18.31 5.33
CA ARG A 28 -25.28 -19.75 5.36
C ARG A 28 -24.09 -20.51 4.77
N ILE A 29 -23.49 -21.39 5.57
CA ILE A 29 -22.43 -22.31 5.15
C ILE A 29 -22.83 -23.76 5.43
N ARG A 30 -22.29 -24.71 4.65
CA ARG A 30 -22.52 -26.13 4.91
C ARG A 30 -21.81 -26.56 6.19
N SER A 31 -22.43 -27.47 6.95
CA SER A 31 -21.86 -28.02 8.18
C SER A 31 -20.40 -28.50 8.07
N PRO A 32 -19.97 -29.22 7.02
CA PRO A 32 -18.56 -29.62 6.88
C PRO A 32 -17.58 -28.43 6.84
N LYS A 33 -18.00 -27.30 6.24
CA LYS A 33 -17.18 -26.07 6.21
C LYS A 33 -17.10 -25.42 7.60
N ALA A 34 -18.21 -25.40 8.35
CA ALA A 34 -18.23 -24.91 9.72
C ALA A 34 -17.29 -25.73 10.62
N VAL A 35 -17.36 -27.06 10.51
CA VAL A 35 -16.47 -27.99 11.22
C VAL A 35 -15.00 -27.76 10.83
N GLN A 36 -14.71 -27.58 9.54
CA GLN A 36 -13.37 -27.28 9.06
C GLN A 36 -12.83 -25.98 9.66
N GLU A 37 -13.65 -24.93 9.74
CA GLU A 37 -13.27 -23.63 10.32
C GLU A 37 -12.96 -23.74 11.82
N VAL A 38 -13.78 -24.48 12.58
CA VAL A 38 -13.53 -24.77 14.00
C VAL A 38 -12.25 -25.58 14.20
N ASN A 39 -12.04 -26.63 13.40
CA ASN A 39 -10.84 -27.46 13.49
C ASN A 39 -9.58 -26.68 13.14
N TYR A 40 -9.63 -25.86 12.10
CA TYR A 40 -8.54 -24.97 11.73
C TYR A 40 -8.18 -24.00 12.87
N ALA A 41 -9.18 -23.34 13.46
CA ALA A 41 -8.99 -22.44 14.58
C ALA A 41 -8.35 -23.14 15.79
N ARG A 42 -8.77 -24.38 16.09
CA ARG A 42 -8.18 -25.20 17.17
C ARG A 42 -6.72 -25.52 16.91
N GLU A 43 -6.39 -26.00 15.72
CA GLU A 43 -5.01 -26.34 15.34
C GLU A 43 -4.13 -25.09 15.36
N LEU A 44 -4.62 -23.96 14.84
CA LEU A 44 -3.91 -22.69 14.88
C LEU A 44 -3.64 -22.24 16.34
N GLY A 45 -4.64 -22.33 17.21
CA GLY A 45 -4.47 -22.02 18.64
C GLY A 45 -3.49 -22.97 19.36
N LYS A 46 -3.45 -24.26 19.00
CA LYS A 46 -2.43 -25.21 19.52
C LYS A 46 -1.03 -24.83 19.06
N ILE A 47 -0.85 -24.55 17.78
CA ILE A 47 0.44 -24.13 17.20
C ILE A 47 0.94 -22.86 17.89
N GLN A 48 0.07 -21.87 18.08
CA GLN A 48 0.41 -20.60 18.76
C GLN A 48 0.81 -20.80 20.23
N ARG A 49 0.12 -21.69 20.96
CA ARG A 49 0.48 -22.04 22.34
C ARG A 49 1.83 -22.78 22.40
N ALA A 50 2.05 -23.75 21.52
CA ALA A 50 3.28 -24.54 21.46
C ALA A 50 4.50 -23.69 21.08
N ALA A 51 4.31 -22.66 20.24
CA ALA A 51 5.35 -21.70 19.88
C ALA A 51 5.71 -20.72 21.01
N GLY A 52 5.21 -20.89 22.23
CA GLY A 52 5.57 -20.08 23.39
C GLY A 52 5.22 -18.59 23.26
N GLY A 53 4.28 -18.23 22.39
CA GLY A 53 3.95 -16.83 22.10
C GLY A 53 5.08 -16.03 21.42
N PHE A 54 6.11 -16.70 20.87
CA PHE A 54 7.30 -16.07 20.26
C PHE A 54 7.08 -15.47 18.86
N ASP A 55 5.83 -15.17 18.46
CA ASP A 55 5.64 -14.13 17.45
C ASP A 55 5.85 -12.80 18.19
N LEU A 56 6.74 -11.93 17.70
CA LEU A 56 7.23 -10.68 18.32
C LEU A 56 6.15 -9.65 18.74
N TYR A 57 4.87 -10.03 18.65
CA TYR A 57 3.71 -9.33 19.11
C TYR A 57 2.87 -10.32 19.93
N THR A 58 2.92 -10.21 21.25
CA THR A 58 2.13 -10.93 22.27
C THR A 58 0.65 -11.05 21.91
N ARG A 59 0.28 -12.01 21.07
CA ARG A 59 -1.12 -12.29 20.72
C ARG A 59 -1.64 -13.38 21.64
N PRO A 60 -2.84 -13.23 22.21
CA PRO A 60 -3.53 -14.37 22.78
C PRO A 60 -3.70 -15.43 21.68
N PRO A 61 -3.52 -16.72 21.99
CA PRO A 61 -3.77 -17.78 21.03
C PRO A 61 -5.23 -17.77 20.60
N VAL A 62 -5.53 -18.21 19.39
CA VAL A 62 -6.92 -18.35 18.91
C VAL A 62 -7.73 -19.16 19.92
N GLU A 63 -8.86 -18.59 20.35
CA GLU A 63 -9.77 -19.20 21.30
C GLU A 63 -11.04 -19.68 20.59
N VAL A 64 -11.47 -20.88 20.95
CA VAL A 64 -12.73 -21.46 20.47
C VAL A 64 -13.61 -21.65 21.70
N ILE A 65 -14.61 -20.81 21.82
CA ILE A 65 -15.54 -20.71 22.93
C ILE A 65 -16.85 -21.34 22.50
N LEU A 66 -17.38 -22.25 23.31
CA LEU A 66 -18.71 -22.82 23.08
C LEU A 66 -19.75 -21.90 23.69
N GLY A 67 -20.84 -21.65 22.96
CA GLY A 67 -21.98 -20.95 23.53
C GLY A 67 -22.69 -21.80 24.58
N GLU A 68 -23.51 -21.13 25.40
CA GLU A 68 -24.27 -21.76 26.49
C GLU A 68 -25.28 -22.81 25.98
N ASP A 69 -25.74 -22.64 24.73
CA ASP A 69 -26.62 -23.60 24.06
C ASP A 69 -25.90 -24.90 23.66
N GLY A 70 -24.57 -24.97 23.78
CA GLY A 70 -23.75 -26.11 23.39
C GLY A 70 -23.66 -26.34 21.88
N HIS A 71 -24.38 -25.55 21.08
CA HIS A 71 -24.52 -25.72 19.63
C HIS A 71 -23.92 -24.55 18.85
N SER A 72 -23.76 -23.39 19.48
CA SER A 72 -23.06 -22.25 18.90
C SER A 72 -21.57 -22.27 19.29
N VAL A 73 -20.74 -21.73 18.40
CA VAL A 73 -19.30 -21.61 18.58
C VAL A 73 -18.87 -20.20 18.24
N ARG A 74 -18.15 -19.57 19.16
CA ARG A 74 -17.45 -18.31 18.95
C ARG A 74 -15.96 -18.59 18.83
N ILE A 75 -15.36 -18.16 17.73
CA ILE A 75 -13.93 -18.24 17.46
C ILE A 75 -13.36 -16.82 17.55
N ASP A 76 -12.49 -16.58 18.51
CA ASP A 76 -11.76 -15.32 18.63
C ASP A 76 -10.35 -15.50 18.05
N TYR A 77 -10.11 -14.88 16.89
CA TYR A 77 -8.80 -14.93 16.24
C TYR A 77 -7.80 -13.90 16.80
N HIS A 78 -8.23 -13.02 17.73
CA HIS A 78 -7.43 -11.96 18.35
C HIS A 78 -6.52 -11.18 17.37
N GLY A 79 -6.97 -11.02 16.11
CA GLY A 79 -6.10 -10.66 14.98
C GLY A 79 -6.82 -10.52 13.63
N VAL A 80 -6.31 -11.17 12.59
CA VAL A 80 -6.61 -10.91 11.16
C VAL A 80 -8.08 -11.07 10.77
N GLN A 81 -8.83 -11.96 11.41
CA GLN A 81 -10.23 -12.23 11.06
C GLN A 81 -11.24 -11.64 12.07
N GLY A 82 -10.77 -11.14 13.21
CA GLY A 82 -11.62 -10.73 14.33
C GLY A 82 -12.34 -11.91 14.97
N VAL A 83 -13.64 -11.77 15.19
CA VAL A 83 -14.51 -12.78 15.81
C VAL A 83 -15.37 -13.46 14.75
N VAL A 84 -15.43 -14.78 14.78
CA VAL A 84 -16.36 -15.57 13.97
C VAL A 84 -17.35 -16.28 14.89
N GLU A 85 -18.63 -16.11 14.64
CA GLU A 85 -19.71 -16.80 15.35
C GLU A 85 -20.39 -17.78 14.40
N LEU A 86 -20.49 -19.02 14.83
CA LEU A 86 -21.14 -20.11 14.14
C LEU A 86 -22.32 -20.57 14.99
N ARG A 87 -23.49 -20.71 14.39
CA ARG A 87 -24.64 -21.36 15.02
C ARG A 87 -25.36 -22.25 14.01
N PRO A 88 -26.14 -23.25 14.46
CA PRO A 88 -27.00 -23.99 13.55
C PRO A 88 -27.93 -23.04 12.81
N ALA A 89 -28.13 -23.29 11.51
CA ALA A 89 -29.18 -22.60 10.77
C ALA A 89 -30.54 -23.08 11.26
N THR A 90 -31.47 -22.16 11.43
CA THR A 90 -32.89 -22.51 11.66
C THR A 90 -33.45 -23.26 10.46
N GLY A 91 -34.63 -23.89 10.61
CA GLY A 91 -35.31 -24.56 9.49
C GLY A 91 -35.52 -23.61 8.30
N ALA A 92 -35.98 -22.38 8.57
CA ALA A 92 -36.19 -21.35 7.54
C ALA A 92 -34.87 -20.93 6.86
N GLU A 93 -33.81 -20.69 7.63
CA GLU A 93 -32.49 -20.35 7.08
C GLU A 93 -31.90 -21.49 6.25
N SER A 94 -32.14 -22.75 6.64
CA SER A 94 -31.66 -23.94 5.94
C SER A 94 -32.28 -24.12 4.55
N VAL A 95 -33.50 -23.63 4.34
CA VAL A 95 -34.20 -23.72 3.04
C VAL A 95 -34.16 -22.43 2.23
N ALA A 96 -33.73 -21.32 2.82
CA ALA A 96 -33.65 -20.03 2.14
C ALA A 96 -32.79 -20.09 0.85
N VAL A 97 -33.15 -19.32 -0.17
CA VAL A 97 -32.27 -19.17 -1.34
C VAL A 97 -31.08 -18.31 -0.94
N VAL A 98 -29.86 -18.84 -1.12
CA VAL A 98 -28.64 -18.05 -0.87
C VAL A 98 -28.48 -17.11 -2.04
N LYS A 99 -28.79 -15.84 -1.81
CA LYS A 99 -28.51 -14.79 -2.79
C LYS A 99 -27.00 -14.67 -3.01
N PRO A 100 -26.53 -14.52 -4.28
CA PRO A 100 -25.18 -14.07 -4.58
C PRO A 100 -24.82 -12.82 -3.79
N GLU A 101 -23.54 -12.64 -3.48
CA GLU A 101 -23.08 -11.48 -2.69
C GLU A 101 -23.53 -10.14 -3.28
N ALA A 102 -23.58 -10.02 -4.61
CA ALA A 102 -24.00 -8.83 -5.34
C ALA A 102 -25.49 -8.48 -5.17
N GLU A 103 -26.32 -9.45 -4.77
CA GLU A 103 -27.78 -9.34 -4.74
C GLU A 103 -28.33 -9.28 -3.31
N ARG A 104 -27.45 -9.21 -2.30
CA ARG A 104 -27.87 -9.20 -0.89
C ARG A 104 -28.45 -7.89 -0.42
N TYR A 105 -28.00 -6.79 -1.02
CA TYR A 105 -28.53 -5.46 -0.77
C TYR A 105 -28.85 -4.74 -2.07
N GLU A 106 -29.87 -3.90 -2.00
CA GLU A 106 -30.32 -3.04 -3.10
C GLU A 106 -29.72 -1.64 -2.96
N ASP A 107 -29.54 -0.93 -4.08
CA ASP A 107 -29.15 0.47 -4.06
C ASP A 107 -30.22 1.30 -3.33
N GLY A 108 -29.78 2.19 -2.44
CA GLY A 108 -30.67 2.95 -1.56
C GLY A 108 -31.04 2.23 -0.25
N GLN A 109 -30.70 0.95 -0.07
CA GLN A 109 -31.01 0.24 1.17
C GLN A 109 -30.17 0.76 2.35
N ARG A 110 -30.83 0.99 3.50
CA ARG A 110 -30.16 1.34 4.76
C ARG A 110 -29.52 0.11 5.41
N VAL A 111 -28.28 0.28 5.84
CA VAL A 111 -27.45 -0.76 6.47
C VAL A 111 -26.69 -0.20 7.66
N ILE A 112 -26.46 -1.04 8.66
CA ILE A 112 -25.44 -0.79 9.66
C ILE A 112 -24.13 -1.36 9.12
N VAL A 113 -23.11 -0.51 9.07
CA VAL A 113 -21.76 -0.84 8.67
C VAL A 113 -20.92 -1.07 9.92
N ARG A 114 -20.35 -2.26 10.05
CA ARG A 114 -19.30 -2.55 11.01
C ARG A 114 -18.00 -2.80 10.26
N GLY A 115 -17.39 -1.69 9.85
CA GLY A 115 -16.19 -1.73 9.03
C GLY A 115 -15.03 -2.38 9.75
N THR A 116 -14.19 -3.07 9.00
CA THR A 116 -12.91 -3.58 9.49
C THR A 116 -11.75 -2.82 8.87
N TRP A 117 -10.72 -2.56 9.65
CA TRP A 117 -9.48 -1.97 9.18
C TRP A 117 -8.32 -2.90 9.50
N TYR A 118 -7.65 -3.40 8.46
CA TYR A 118 -6.47 -4.22 8.63
C TYR A 118 -5.23 -3.33 8.74
N GLU A 119 -4.65 -3.28 9.94
CA GLU A 119 -3.38 -2.63 10.17
C GLU A 119 -2.25 -3.60 9.79
N SER A 120 -1.62 -3.33 8.65
CA SER A 120 -0.56 -4.17 8.09
C SER A 120 0.65 -4.35 9.03
N MET A 121 0.92 -3.36 9.90
CA MET A 121 2.06 -3.38 10.83
C MET A 121 1.88 -4.40 11.95
N SER A 122 0.74 -4.34 12.63
CA SER A 122 0.43 -5.25 13.73
C SER A 122 -0.20 -6.56 13.23
N ARG A 123 -0.54 -6.62 11.94
CA ARG A 123 -1.39 -7.64 11.31
C ARG A 123 -2.69 -7.84 12.11
N ARG A 124 -3.22 -6.75 12.68
CA ARG A 124 -4.49 -6.75 13.42
C ARG A 124 -5.59 -6.22 12.54
N THR A 125 -6.74 -6.86 12.62
CA THR A 125 -7.96 -6.30 12.09
C THR A 125 -8.67 -5.60 13.22
N PHE A 126 -8.77 -4.27 13.11
CA PHE A 126 -9.55 -3.45 14.00
C PHE A 126 -10.99 -3.44 13.52
N VAL A 127 -11.89 -3.74 14.43
CA VAL A 127 -13.32 -3.54 14.22
C VAL A 127 -13.62 -2.09 14.57
N LEU A 128 -14.09 -1.32 13.59
CA LEU A 128 -14.44 0.08 13.78
C LEU A 128 -15.81 0.18 14.46
N PRO A 129 -16.14 1.35 15.06
CA PRO A 129 -17.49 1.62 15.53
C PRO A 129 -18.53 1.37 14.43
N GLU A 130 -19.69 0.86 14.84
CA GLU A 130 -20.82 0.72 13.93
C GLU A 130 -21.34 2.10 13.55
N TYR A 131 -21.66 2.28 12.28
CA TYR A 131 -22.33 3.48 11.79
C TYR A 131 -23.38 3.10 10.77
N GLU A 132 -24.38 3.96 10.61
CA GLU A 132 -25.42 3.73 9.62
C GLU A 132 -25.02 4.29 8.25
N GLY A 133 -25.36 3.57 7.19
CA GLY A 133 -25.10 3.95 5.82
C GLY A 133 -26.19 3.51 4.86
N THR A 134 -26.09 4.03 3.63
CA THR A 134 -26.97 3.68 2.51
C THR A 134 -26.13 3.06 1.40
N ILE A 135 -26.58 1.93 0.85
CA ILE A 135 -25.93 1.29 -0.30
C ILE A 135 -26.03 2.22 -1.51
N VAL A 136 -24.91 2.47 -2.18
CA VAL A 136 -24.82 3.32 -3.37
C VAL A 136 -24.66 2.49 -4.66
N GLY A 137 -24.14 1.27 -4.53
CA GLY A 137 -23.82 0.42 -5.67
C GLY A 137 -22.96 -0.77 -5.27
N TRP A 138 -22.96 -1.81 -6.10
CA TRP A 138 -22.03 -2.92 -6.00
C TRP A 138 -20.84 -2.73 -6.96
N TYR A 139 -19.61 -2.92 -6.46
CA TYR A 139 -18.38 -2.74 -7.23
C TYR A 139 -17.36 -3.85 -6.94
N GLY A 140 -17.24 -4.82 -7.85
CA GLY A 140 -16.27 -5.91 -7.74
C GLY A 140 -16.70 -6.93 -6.68
N SER A 141 -16.02 -7.00 -5.54
CA SER A 141 -16.32 -7.96 -4.46
C SER A 141 -16.98 -7.30 -3.24
N GLY A 142 -17.57 -6.11 -3.37
CA GLY A 142 -18.16 -5.41 -2.24
C GLY A 142 -19.12 -4.31 -2.64
N TYR A 143 -19.75 -3.70 -1.64
CA TYR A 143 -20.71 -2.62 -1.77
C TYR A 143 -20.06 -1.27 -1.46
N SER A 144 -20.38 -0.25 -2.24
CA SER A 144 -20.12 1.14 -1.89
C SER A 144 -21.23 1.61 -0.95
N VAL A 145 -20.87 2.04 0.26
CA VAL A 145 -21.82 2.49 1.28
C VAL A 145 -21.51 3.93 1.66
N ARG A 146 -22.50 4.80 1.56
CA ARG A 146 -22.43 6.20 1.99
C ARG A 146 -22.91 6.29 3.44
N ALA A 147 -22.11 6.86 4.33
CA ALA A 147 -22.56 7.09 5.71
C ALA A 147 -23.79 8.02 5.74
N VAL A 148 -24.74 7.74 6.63
CA VAL A 148 -25.94 8.58 6.85
C VAL A 148 -25.55 9.86 7.60
N GLU A 149 -24.68 9.73 8.60
CA GLU A 149 -24.09 10.86 9.32
C GLU A 149 -22.72 11.19 8.72
N PRO A 150 -22.36 12.48 8.60
CA PRO A 150 -21.01 12.88 8.20
C PRO A 150 -19.98 12.40 9.23
N ASP A 151 -18.75 12.19 8.79
CA ASP A 151 -17.62 11.90 9.68
C ASP A 151 -17.37 13.06 10.68
N GLU A 152 -16.59 12.81 11.74
CA GLU A 152 -16.26 13.82 12.78
C GLU A 152 -15.61 15.09 12.19
N ASP A 153 -15.05 15.01 10.99
CA ASP A 153 -14.48 16.14 10.26
C ASP A 153 -15.53 16.98 9.50
N GLY A 154 -16.81 16.55 9.47
CA GLY A 154 -17.96 17.32 8.97
C GLY A 154 -17.95 17.62 7.46
N VAL A 155 -17.00 17.07 6.70
CA VAL A 155 -16.70 17.54 5.33
C VAL A 155 -17.06 16.52 4.26
N THR A 156 -17.31 15.24 4.59
CA THR A 156 -17.77 14.25 3.59
C THR A 156 -18.67 13.17 4.17
N TYR A 157 -19.85 12.95 3.56
CA TYR A 157 -20.59 11.69 3.66
C TYR A 157 -19.81 10.58 2.94
N GLY A 158 -18.65 10.20 3.48
CA GLY A 158 -17.67 9.35 2.81
C GLY A 158 -18.30 8.09 2.26
N VAL A 159 -18.11 7.83 0.95
CA VAL A 159 -18.48 6.55 0.34
C VAL A 159 -17.35 5.57 0.60
N ARG A 160 -17.65 4.53 1.38
CA ARG A 160 -16.70 3.46 1.73
C ARG A 160 -17.04 2.18 0.99
N LYS A 161 -16.03 1.51 0.45
CA LYS A 161 -16.17 0.13 -0.02
C LYS A 161 -16.18 -0.82 1.17
N CYS A 162 -17.27 -1.56 1.32
CA CYS A 162 -17.52 -2.51 2.39
C CYS A 162 -17.74 -3.91 1.80
N GLN A 163 -17.22 -4.94 2.47
CA GLN A 163 -17.53 -6.32 2.15
C GLN A 163 -18.92 -6.69 2.70
N VAL A 164 -19.59 -7.69 2.13
CA VAL A 164 -20.91 -8.14 2.62
C VAL A 164 -20.90 -8.47 4.11
N ARG A 165 -19.83 -9.10 4.58
CA ARG A 165 -19.61 -9.45 5.99
C ARG A 165 -19.42 -8.25 6.93
N GLU A 166 -19.33 -7.03 6.42
CA GLU A 166 -19.24 -5.79 7.21
C GLU A 166 -20.59 -5.08 7.29
N LEU A 167 -21.63 -5.61 6.64
CA LEU A 167 -22.94 -4.96 6.52
C LEU A 167 -23.99 -5.80 7.24
N ARG A 168 -25.00 -5.14 7.80
CA ARG A 168 -26.26 -5.77 8.21
C ARG A 168 -27.43 -4.83 7.92
N PRO A 169 -28.63 -5.34 7.59
CA PRO A 169 -29.79 -4.46 7.37
C PRO A 169 -30.01 -3.55 8.58
N ALA A 170 -30.20 -2.25 8.33
CA ALA A 170 -30.68 -1.37 9.38
C ALA A 170 -32.16 -1.74 9.61
N VAL A 171 -32.49 -2.24 10.80
CA VAL A 171 -33.88 -2.53 11.16
C VAL A 171 -34.61 -1.17 11.23
N PRO A 172 -35.72 -0.99 10.51
CA PRO A 172 -36.28 0.35 10.30
C PRO A 172 -36.99 0.87 11.56
N PRO A 173 -37.05 2.20 11.78
CA PRO A 173 -38.32 2.86 11.98
C PRO A 173 -38.92 3.23 10.61
N MET A 174 -40.24 3.12 10.55
CA MET A 174 -41.11 3.23 9.39
C MET A 174 -40.86 4.38 8.40
N GLU A 175 -41.27 4.07 7.17
CA GLU A 175 -41.61 4.87 5.99
C GLU A 175 -40.52 5.64 5.21
N PRO A 176 -40.49 5.47 3.87
CA PRO A 176 -39.53 6.12 3.00
C PRO A 176 -39.89 7.60 2.81
N ARG A 177 -38.93 8.50 3.01
CA ARG A 177 -39.03 9.89 2.53
C ARG A 177 -38.56 9.97 1.08
N GLU A 178 -39.40 10.55 0.23
CA GLU A 178 -39.06 10.90 -1.15
C GLU A 178 -37.84 11.83 -1.18
N THR A 179 -36.72 11.34 -1.72
CA THR A 179 -35.59 12.19 -2.11
C THR A 179 -35.75 12.58 -3.57
N GLY A 180 -35.85 13.89 -3.83
CA GLY A 180 -35.93 14.48 -5.17
C GLY A 180 -34.69 14.22 -6.05
N PRO A 181 -34.66 14.76 -7.28
CA PRO A 181 -33.73 14.35 -8.32
C PRO A 181 -32.28 14.69 -7.94
N VAL A 182 -31.43 13.66 -7.97
CA VAL A 182 -29.99 13.77 -7.72
C VAL A 182 -29.29 14.17 -9.01
N GLU A 183 -28.65 15.34 -9.00
CA GLU A 183 -27.73 15.76 -10.07
C GLU A 183 -26.49 14.84 -10.08
N TYR A 184 -26.15 14.36 -11.27
CA TYR A 184 -24.96 13.54 -11.49
C TYR A 184 -23.68 14.38 -11.33
N PHE A 185 -22.82 13.99 -10.39
CA PHE A 185 -21.51 14.62 -10.20
C PHE A 185 -20.58 14.30 -11.37
N THR A 186 -20.06 15.33 -12.03
CA THR A 186 -19.09 15.20 -13.13
C THR A 186 -17.67 15.00 -12.57
N PRO A 187 -16.83 14.09 -13.11
CA PRO A 187 -15.54 13.77 -12.50
C PRO A 187 -14.47 14.85 -12.76
N GLY A 188 -13.91 15.34 -11.67
CA GLY A 188 -12.61 16.01 -11.58
C GLY A 188 -12.59 17.50 -11.92
N SER A 189 -11.93 18.29 -11.07
CA SER A 189 -11.65 19.70 -11.38
C SER A 189 -10.80 19.79 -12.66
N ARG A 190 -10.83 20.94 -13.35
CA ARG A 190 -9.98 21.18 -14.54
C ARG A 190 -8.50 20.90 -14.27
N GLU A 191 -8.05 21.20 -13.06
CA GLU A 191 -6.67 20.98 -12.62
C GLU A 191 -6.33 19.49 -12.45
N GLU A 192 -7.27 18.69 -11.93
CA GLU A 192 -7.09 17.24 -11.82
C GLU A 192 -7.01 16.57 -13.20
N ARG A 193 -7.80 17.04 -14.17
CA ARG A 193 -7.73 16.56 -15.56
C ARG A 193 -6.39 16.94 -16.22
N ILE A 194 -5.94 18.18 -16.07
CA ILE A 194 -4.63 18.63 -16.57
C ILE A 194 -3.49 17.82 -15.93
N HIS A 195 -3.59 17.52 -14.63
CA HIS A 195 -2.60 16.74 -13.91
C HIS A 195 -2.55 15.28 -14.37
N ALA A 196 -3.71 14.64 -14.57
CA ALA A 196 -3.80 13.28 -15.09
C ALA A 196 -3.19 13.16 -16.49
N THR A 197 -3.52 14.10 -17.40
CA THR A 197 -2.91 14.18 -18.74
C THR A 197 -1.39 14.33 -18.66
N ARG A 198 -0.89 15.16 -17.73
CA ARG A 198 0.55 15.36 -17.54
C ARG A 198 1.27 14.10 -17.05
N LEU A 199 0.67 13.34 -16.12
CA LEU A 199 1.22 12.07 -15.66
C LEU A 199 1.26 11.02 -16.77
N GLU A 200 0.21 10.96 -17.59
CA GLU A 200 0.17 10.07 -18.76
C GLU A 200 1.28 10.40 -19.75
N ALA A 201 1.49 11.69 -20.04
CA ALA A 201 2.58 12.13 -20.92
C ALA A 201 3.97 11.75 -20.36
N LEU A 202 4.19 11.88 -19.04
CA LEU A 202 5.46 11.51 -18.40
C LEU A 202 5.71 10.00 -18.43
N ASP A 203 4.70 9.19 -18.12
CA ASP A 203 4.83 7.74 -18.17
C ASP A 203 5.06 7.27 -19.61
N ALA A 204 4.38 7.89 -20.60
CA ALA A 204 4.61 7.61 -22.01
C ALA A 204 6.04 7.97 -22.45
N ALA A 205 6.55 9.14 -22.06
CA ALA A 205 7.91 9.58 -22.37
C ALA A 205 8.96 8.65 -21.75
N ARG A 206 8.79 8.27 -20.47
CA ARG A 206 9.69 7.32 -19.80
C ARG A 206 9.72 5.97 -20.52
N ASN A 207 8.54 5.45 -20.87
CA ASN A 207 8.42 4.16 -21.54
C ASN A 207 9.00 4.21 -22.96
N ALA A 208 8.90 5.35 -23.66
CA ALA A 208 9.55 5.55 -24.95
C ALA A 208 11.08 5.53 -24.85
N ILE A 209 11.66 6.26 -23.88
CA ILE A 209 13.11 6.25 -23.62
C ILE A 209 13.60 4.84 -23.27
N THR A 210 12.87 4.15 -22.39
CA THR A 210 13.19 2.78 -21.97
C THR A 210 13.14 1.82 -23.15
N ALA A 211 12.11 1.91 -24.01
CA ALA A 211 12.01 1.09 -25.21
C ALA A 211 13.15 1.38 -26.20
N GLU A 212 13.51 2.66 -26.39
CA GLU A 212 14.58 3.05 -27.31
C GLU A 212 15.96 2.55 -26.87
N GLN A 213 16.28 2.68 -25.59
CA GLN A 213 17.53 2.12 -25.06
C GLN A 213 17.56 0.59 -25.18
N ALA A 214 16.42 -0.06 -24.95
CA ALA A 214 16.29 -1.49 -25.16
C ALA A 214 16.48 -1.89 -26.62
N ARG A 215 15.98 -1.10 -27.59
CA ARG A 215 16.28 -1.30 -29.02
C ARG A 215 17.78 -1.19 -29.30
N GLN A 216 18.46 -0.19 -28.75
CA GLN A 216 19.89 0.01 -28.98
C GLN A 216 20.73 -1.15 -28.44
N ILE A 217 20.37 -1.66 -27.26
CA ILE A 217 21.00 -2.85 -26.66
C ILE A 217 20.82 -4.07 -27.57
N LEU A 218 19.61 -4.33 -28.05
CA LEU A 218 19.31 -5.45 -28.93
C LEU A 218 19.99 -5.31 -30.31
N ALA A 219 20.01 -4.10 -30.87
CA ALA A 219 20.66 -3.81 -32.14
C ALA A 219 22.18 -4.03 -32.09
N ARG A 220 22.85 -3.59 -31.01
CA ARG A 220 24.29 -3.86 -30.78
C ARG A 220 24.60 -5.35 -30.69
N ALA A 221 23.62 -6.15 -30.25
CA ALA A 221 23.72 -7.60 -30.18
C ALA A 221 23.33 -8.32 -31.49
N GLY A 222 23.04 -7.58 -32.57
CA GLY A 222 22.68 -8.15 -33.86
C GLY A 222 21.22 -8.61 -33.96
N HIS A 223 20.35 -8.19 -33.05
CA HIS A 223 18.91 -8.46 -33.12
C HIS A 223 18.19 -7.31 -33.83
N SER A 224 17.21 -7.65 -34.68
CA SER A 224 16.38 -6.68 -35.40
C SER A 224 14.95 -6.63 -34.84
N GLU A 225 14.31 -5.47 -34.96
CA GLU A 225 12.89 -5.33 -34.68
C GLU A 225 12.09 -6.18 -35.70
N TRP A 226 11.02 -6.79 -35.22
CA TRP A 226 10.17 -7.67 -36.00
C TRP A 226 9.49 -6.89 -37.13
N ALA A 227 9.40 -7.52 -38.30
CA ALA A 227 8.62 -7.07 -39.43
C ALA A 227 7.88 -8.25 -40.04
N GLU A 228 6.81 -8.01 -40.78
CA GLU A 228 6.07 -9.09 -41.44
C GLU A 228 7.00 -9.90 -42.36
N GLY A 229 7.02 -11.23 -42.18
CA GLY A 229 7.94 -12.12 -42.90
C GLY A 229 9.36 -12.18 -42.35
N ARG A 230 9.67 -11.47 -41.25
CA ARG A 230 11.00 -11.49 -40.61
C ARG A 230 10.90 -11.66 -39.10
N GLU A 231 11.64 -12.62 -38.56
CA GLU A 231 11.77 -12.79 -37.12
C GLU A 231 12.46 -11.60 -36.44
N GLY A 232 12.12 -11.33 -35.19
CA GLY A 232 12.73 -10.23 -34.46
C GLY A 232 12.14 -10.04 -33.07
N PHE A 233 12.44 -8.89 -32.48
CA PHE A 233 11.81 -8.46 -31.24
C PHE A 233 10.68 -7.45 -31.51
N ARG A 234 9.71 -7.36 -30.60
CA ARG A 234 8.67 -6.33 -30.65
C ARG A 234 8.46 -5.75 -29.27
N PHE A 235 8.37 -4.42 -29.20
CA PHE A 235 7.98 -3.71 -27.98
C PHE A 235 6.48 -3.46 -27.95
N ARG A 236 5.89 -3.57 -26.76
CA ARG A 236 4.57 -3.04 -26.43
C ARG A 236 4.69 -2.19 -25.19
N THR A 237 4.31 -0.93 -25.31
CA THR A 237 4.26 0.00 -24.19
C THR A 237 2.81 0.17 -23.76
N ASN A 238 2.55 0.12 -22.46
CA ASN A 238 1.31 0.63 -21.89
C ASN A 238 1.64 1.71 -20.86
N ARG A 239 0.63 2.22 -20.13
CA ARG A 239 0.81 3.29 -19.13
C ARG A 239 1.88 2.97 -18.06
N HIS A 240 2.21 1.70 -17.81
CA HIS A 240 3.06 1.30 -16.67
C HIS A 240 4.19 0.33 -16.99
N LEU A 241 4.30 -0.13 -18.24
CA LEU A 241 5.29 -1.15 -18.60
C LEU A 241 5.80 -1.00 -20.04
N VAL A 242 7.05 -1.44 -20.22
CA VAL A 242 7.66 -1.77 -21.51
C VAL A 242 7.80 -3.29 -21.56
N ALA A 243 6.96 -3.92 -22.38
CA ALA A 243 6.97 -5.35 -22.63
C ALA A 243 7.76 -5.61 -23.90
N LEU A 244 8.77 -6.45 -23.78
CA LEU A 244 9.53 -6.99 -24.89
C LEU A 244 9.05 -8.42 -25.17
N SER A 245 8.85 -8.72 -26.44
CA SER A 245 8.47 -10.05 -26.93
C SER A 245 9.39 -10.44 -28.09
N ALA A 246 9.80 -11.70 -28.14
CA ALA A 246 10.41 -12.29 -29.33
C ALA A 246 9.32 -12.89 -30.22
N VAL A 247 9.42 -12.66 -31.53
CA VAL A 247 8.35 -12.96 -32.49
C VAL A 247 8.96 -13.63 -33.74
N TYR A 248 8.37 -14.73 -34.18
CA TYR A 248 8.71 -15.42 -35.43
C TYR A 248 8.22 -14.64 -36.66
N ALA A 249 8.70 -15.01 -37.85
CA ALA A 249 8.31 -14.38 -39.11
C ALA A 249 6.80 -14.39 -39.38
N ASN A 250 6.08 -15.41 -38.88
CA ASN A 250 4.63 -15.56 -39.00
C ASN A 250 3.83 -14.74 -37.96
N GLY A 251 4.49 -14.02 -37.05
CA GLY A 251 3.86 -13.24 -36.00
C GLY A 251 3.62 -13.97 -34.68
N ASP A 252 3.95 -15.27 -34.61
CA ASP A 252 3.84 -16.06 -33.38
C ASP A 252 4.94 -15.73 -32.39
N MET A 253 4.64 -15.96 -31.11
CA MET A 253 5.57 -15.72 -30.00
C MET A 253 6.68 -16.76 -29.97
N TRP A 254 7.94 -16.31 -29.87
CA TRP A 254 9.11 -17.17 -29.78
C TRP A 254 9.64 -17.26 -28.35
N HIS A 255 9.16 -18.24 -27.59
CA HIS A 255 9.45 -18.36 -26.17
C HIS A 255 10.92 -18.63 -25.85
N GLU A 256 11.61 -19.45 -26.63
CA GLU A 256 13.02 -19.83 -26.38
C GLU A 256 13.96 -18.61 -26.46
N ARG A 257 13.69 -17.68 -27.38
CA ARG A 257 14.51 -16.47 -27.58
C ARG A 257 14.33 -15.42 -26.48
N MET A 258 13.32 -15.59 -25.62
CA MET A 258 13.08 -14.70 -24.48
C MET A 258 14.15 -14.86 -23.40
N SER A 259 14.66 -16.08 -23.16
CA SER A 259 15.74 -16.29 -22.20
C SER A 259 17.02 -15.59 -22.67
N THR A 260 17.32 -15.65 -23.97
CA THR A 260 18.47 -14.95 -24.58
C THR A 260 18.37 -13.43 -24.40
N TYR A 261 17.19 -12.85 -24.64
CA TYR A 261 16.99 -11.41 -24.38
C TYR A 261 17.11 -11.09 -22.89
N GLY A 262 16.55 -11.93 -22.02
CA GLY A 262 16.64 -11.76 -20.56
C GLY A 262 18.10 -11.68 -20.08
N GLU A 263 18.93 -12.64 -20.49
CA GLU A 263 20.37 -12.66 -20.17
C GLU A 263 21.10 -11.44 -20.73
N LEU A 264 20.73 -10.98 -21.93
CA LEU A 264 21.36 -9.83 -22.56
C LEU A 264 21.09 -8.54 -21.78
N PHE A 265 19.86 -8.36 -21.32
CA PHE A 265 19.47 -7.22 -20.47
C PHE A 265 20.06 -7.33 -19.06
N ASP A 266 20.11 -8.52 -18.48
CA ASP A 266 20.73 -8.76 -17.17
C ASP A 266 22.23 -8.41 -17.19
N ARG A 267 22.95 -8.79 -18.26
CA ARG A 267 24.35 -8.39 -18.49
C ARG A 267 24.52 -6.88 -18.69
N ALA A 268 23.51 -6.20 -19.23
CA ALA A 268 23.46 -4.74 -19.31
C ALA A 268 23.06 -4.08 -17.97
N GLY A 269 22.86 -4.88 -16.91
CA GLY A 269 22.47 -4.45 -15.56
C GLY A 269 20.98 -4.17 -15.39
N TRP A 270 20.15 -4.46 -16.40
CA TRP A 270 18.71 -4.22 -16.34
C TRP A 270 18.02 -5.29 -15.51
N ILE A 271 17.00 -4.89 -14.76
CA ILE A 271 16.10 -5.84 -14.10
C ILE A 271 15.06 -6.29 -15.12
N VAL A 272 14.94 -7.60 -15.28
CA VAL A 272 13.99 -8.22 -16.20
C VAL A 272 13.05 -9.10 -15.41
N GLU A 273 11.73 -8.90 -15.57
CA GLU A 273 10.72 -9.78 -14.98
C GLU A 273 10.00 -10.55 -16.10
N HIS A 274 9.89 -11.86 -15.97
CA HIS A 274 9.05 -12.67 -16.86
C HIS A 274 7.58 -12.46 -16.50
N GLY A 275 6.78 -12.05 -17.49
CA GLY A 275 5.34 -11.86 -17.36
C GLY A 275 4.54 -12.71 -18.35
N ARG A 276 3.30 -13.05 -17.98
CA ARG A 276 2.30 -13.64 -18.88
C ARG A 276 1.08 -12.74 -18.90
N GLY A 277 0.64 -12.36 -20.09
CA GLY A 277 -0.52 -11.48 -20.27
C GLY A 277 -1.43 -11.97 -21.39
N PHE A 278 -2.45 -11.17 -21.72
CA PHE A 278 -3.43 -11.47 -22.77
C PHE A 278 -2.78 -11.74 -24.14
N HIS A 279 -1.59 -11.18 -24.39
CA HIS A 279 -0.86 -11.33 -25.64
C HIS A 279 0.30 -12.33 -25.56
N GLY A 280 0.29 -13.21 -24.56
CA GLY A 280 1.33 -14.21 -24.35
C GLY A 280 2.42 -13.77 -23.37
N THR A 281 3.58 -14.39 -23.50
CA THR A 281 4.72 -14.20 -22.59
C THR A 281 5.54 -12.98 -23.01
N TYR A 282 6.00 -12.19 -22.05
CA TYR A 282 6.83 -11.01 -22.31
C TYR A 282 7.90 -10.86 -21.24
N LEU A 283 8.95 -10.13 -21.57
CA LEU A 283 9.91 -9.59 -20.62
C LEU A 283 9.47 -8.18 -20.25
N ARG A 284 9.22 -7.95 -18.98
CA ARG A 284 9.03 -6.60 -18.46
C ARG A 284 10.41 -6.01 -18.19
N LEU A 285 10.75 -4.96 -18.92
CA LEU A 285 12.04 -4.30 -18.78
C LEU A 285 11.95 -3.20 -17.72
N ILE A 286 12.86 -3.26 -16.75
CA ILE A 286 13.07 -2.26 -15.71
C ILE A 286 14.54 -1.86 -15.81
N SER A 287 14.81 -0.68 -16.38
CA SER A 287 16.19 -0.31 -16.71
C SER A 287 17.09 -0.22 -15.48
N SER A 288 18.39 -0.46 -15.69
CA SER A 288 19.40 -0.27 -14.66
C SER A 288 19.50 1.20 -14.22
N TYR A 289 19.76 1.39 -12.94
CA TYR A 289 19.62 2.65 -12.20
C TYR A 289 20.66 3.74 -12.51
N GLY A 290 21.57 3.57 -13.48
CA GLY A 290 22.68 4.52 -13.72
C GLY A 290 22.40 5.53 -14.83
N GLU A 291 22.43 5.06 -16.08
CA GLU A 291 22.31 5.93 -17.25
C GLU A 291 20.88 6.45 -17.47
N VAL A 292 19.88 5.64 -17.10
CA VAL A 292 18.48 6.06 -17.09
C VAL A 292 18.19 7.02 -15.95
N ARG A 293 18.93 6.94 -14.83
CA ARG A 293 18.83 7.91 -13.72
C ARG A 293 19.39 9.26 -14.14
N GLU A 294 20.48 9.34 -14.90
CA GLU A 294 20.96 10.61 -15.45
C GLU A 294 20.04 11.16 -16.54
N ALA A 295 19.57 10.34 -17.48
CA ALA A 295 18.64 10.79 -18.51
C ALA A 295 17.28 11.23 -17.93
N ILE A 296 16.77 10.51 -16.92
CA ILE A 296 15.56 10.89 -16.18
C ILE A 296 15.83 12.10 -15.28
N ARG A 297 16.99 12.20 -14.61
CA ARG A 297 17.37 13.40 -13.84
C ARG A 297 17.45 14.62 -14.73
N GLU A 298 18.10 14.55 -15.88
CA GLU A 298 18.20 15.65 -16.85
C GLU A 298 16.81 16.01 -17.40
N ALA A 299 16.00 15.03 -17.79
CA ALA A 299 14.64 15.26 -18.27
C ALA A 299 13.73 15.85 -17.18
N MET A 300 13.82 15.34 -15.94
CA MET A 300 13.10 15.86 -14.79
C MET A 300 13.59 17.24 -14.40
N ARG A 301 14.91 17.49 -14.42
CA ARG A 301 15.51 18.81 -14.17
C ARG A 301 14.98 19.80 -15.19
N ARG A 302 15.01 19.49 -16.50
CA ARG A 302 14.43 20.34 -17.55
C ARG A 302 12.92 20.57 -17.37
N LEU A 303 12.17 19.56 -16.96
CA LEU A 303 10.72 19.67 -16.72
C LEU A 303 10.36 20.39 -15.41
N VAL A 304 11.26 20.39 -14.42
CA VAL A 304 11.14 21.10 -13.14
C VAL A 304 11.63 22.54 -13.30
N GLU A 305 12.73 22.78 -13.99
CA GLU A 305 13.22 24.11 -14.38
C GLU A 305 12.20 24.82 -15.28
N ALA A 306 11.63 24.12 -16.27
CA ALA A 306 10.59 24.67 -17.13
C ALA A 306 9.22 24.83 -16.45
N ALA A 307 9.00 24.30 -15.23
CA ALA A 307 7.69 24.33 -14.57
C ALA A 307 7.66 24.88 -13.14
N HIS A 308 8.80 25.05 -12.45
CA HIS A 308 8.80 25.20 -10.98
C HIS A 308 9.90 26.10 -10.37
N GLY A 309 10.89 26.58 -11.12
CA GLY A 309 12.04 27.29 -10.52
C GLY A 309 11.66 28.58 -9.77
N GLU A 310 10.82 29.43 -10.36
CA GLU A 310 10.47 30.73 -9.76
C GLU A 310 9.18 30.68 -8.94
N ALA A 311 8.16 29.93 -9.39
CA ALA A 311 6.83 29.95 -8.76
C ALA A 311 6.77 29.24 -7.38
N LEU A 312 7.55 28.18 -7.15
CA LEU A 312 7.58 27.49 -5.84
C LEU A 312 8.46 28.22 -4.82
N ALA A 313 9.61 28.74 -5.25
CA ALA A 313 10.50 29.52 -4.39
C ALA A 313 9.85 30.83 -3.95
N GLU A 314 8.97 31.40 -4.77
CA GLU A 314 8.17 32.59 -4.41
C GLU A 314 6.97 32.24 -3.52
N ASN A 315 6.28 31.10 -3.75
CA ASN A 315 5.20 30.64 -2.87
C ASN A 315 5.68 30.21 -1.48
N ALA A 316 6.82 29.52 -1.38
CA ALA A 316 7.41 29.12 -0.09
C ALA A 316 7.76 30.35 0.77
N ARG A 317 8.28 31.42 0.13
CA ARG A 317 8.56 32.71 0.78
C ARG A 317 7.29 33.42 1.28
N ARG A 318 6.15 33.28 0.58
CA ARG A 318 4.87 33.89 1.00
C ARG A 318 4.14 33.09 2.08
N ASN A 319 4.30 31.77 2.14
CA ASN A 319 3.49 30.89 3.01
C ASN A 319 4.17 30.43 4.31
N GLY A 320 5.46 30.75 4.50
CA GLY A 320 6.22 30.39 5.71
C GLY A 320 6.61 28.92 5.79
N ASP A 321 6.76 28.28 4.62
CA ASP A 321 7.22 26.89 4.50
C ASP A 321 8.70 26.78 4.87
N THR A 322 9.11 25.64 5.41
CA THR A 322 10.50 25.41 5.83
C THR A 322 11.15 24.30 5.03
N GLU A 323 12.38 24.54 4.62
CA GLU A 323 13.18 23.60 3.85
C GLU A 323 13.89 22.61 4.79
N GLY A 324 13.76 21.32 4.49
CA GLY A 324 14.49 20.22 5.12
C GLY A 324 14.06 19.89 6.56
N THR A 325 13.13 20.62 7.17
CA THR A 325 12.64 20.35 8.52
C THR A 325 11.26 20.96 8.77
N HIS A 326 10.62 20.57 9.87
CA HIS A 326 9.35 21.14 10.31
C HIS A 326 9.56 22.55 10.88
N PRO A 327 8.62 23.51 10.71
CA PRO A 327 8.82 24.90 11.15
C PRO A 327 9.18 25.05 12.63
N GLY A 328 8.60 24.21 13.49
CA GLY A 328 8.90 24.20 14.93
C GLY A 328 10.32 23.75 15.30
N LEU A 329 11.09 23.19 14.37
CA LEU A 329 12.48 22.75 14.55
C LEU A 329 13.49 23.59 13.75
N ALA A 330 13.02 24.54 12.94
CA ALA A 330 13.87 25.28 11.99
C ALA A 330 14.96 26.14 12.67
N GLN A 331 14.78 26.48 13.94
CA GLN A 331 15.74 27.25 14.73
C GLN A 331 16.59 26.38 15.68
N ASP A 332 16.40 25.05 15.70
CA ASP A 332 17.24 24.16 16.52
C ASP A 332 18.67 24.15 15.96
N PRO A 333 19.71 24.52 16.75
CA PRO A 333 21.07 24.66 16.24
C PRO A 333 21.63 23.38 15.60
N ASN A 334 21.23 22.21 16.08
CA ASN A 334 21.69 20.95 15.50
C ASN A 334 21.01 20.71 14.15
N VAL A 335 19.72 21.07 14.03
CA VAL A 335 18.99 20.95 12.76
C VAL A 335 19.59 21.90 11.72
N VAL A 336 19.85 23.15 12.10
CA VAL A 336 20.50 24.14 11.22
C VAL A 336 21.86 23.61 10.73
N ALA A 337 22.70 23.12 11.64
CA ALA A 337 24.01 22.60 11.30
C ALA A 337 23.96 21.39 10.35
N VAL A 338 23.04 20.43 10.56
CA VAL A 338 22.87 19.31 9.61
C VAL A 338 22.39 19.81 8.26
N LEU A 339 21.40 20.73 8.22
CA LEU A 339 20.90 21.26 6.96
C LEU A 339 21.97 22.00 6.16
N GLU A 340 22.86 22.74 6.82
CA GLU A 340 24.00 23.39 6.16
C GLU A 340 24.96 22.39 5.52
N VAL A 341 25.31 21.31 6.22
CA VAL A 341 26.14 20.23 5.67
C VAL A 341 25.48 19.60 4.44
N LEU A 342 24.18 19.30 4.51
CA LEU A 342 23.44 18.71 3.39
C LEU A 342 23.34 19.66 2.19
N ARG A 343 23.10 20.96 2.42
CA ARG A 343 23.09 21.98 1.36
C ARG A 343 24.44 22.10 0.69
N ALA A 344 25.53 22.15 1.47
CA ALA A 344 26.88 22.23 0.93
C ALA A 344 27.25 21.02 0.05
N ALA A 345 26.69 19.86 0.37
CA ALA A 345 26.85 18.64 -0.42
C ALA A 345 25.86 18.52 -1.61
N GLY A 346 25.00 19.51 -1.83
CA GLY A 346 24.00 19.48 -2.90
C GLY A 346 22.88 18.46 -2.70
N VAL A 347 22.65 18.02 -1.46
CA VAL A 347 21.57 17.07 -1.14
C VAL A 347 20.23 17.78 -1.22
N PRO A 348 19.27 17.28 -2.03
CA PRO A 348 17.93 17.84 -2.09
C PRO A 348 17.24 17.79 -0.72
N LEU A 349 16.81 18.95 -0.24
CA LEU A 349 16.06 19.09 1.01
C LEU A 349 14.55 19.15 0.74
N ALA A 350 13.77 18.52 1.60
CA ALA A 350 12.34 18.44 1.43
C ALA A 350 11.63 19.71 1.88
N MET A 351 10.75 20.28 1.04
CA MET A 351 9.89 21.39 1.45
C MET A 351 8.80 20.87 2.38
N VAL A 352 8.71 21.46 3.57
CA VAL A 352 7.69 21.15 4.58
C VAL A 352 6.77 22.35 4.71
N PRO A 353 5.50 22.22 4.29
CA PRO A 353 4.58 23.33 4.40
C PRO A 353 4.23 23.62 5.85
N ARG A 354 3.98 24.89 6.16
CA ARG A 354 3.58 25.31 7.51
C ARG A 354 2.20 24.79 7.90
N GLN A 355 1.29 24.72 6.93
CA GLN A 355 -0.01 24.10 7.14
C GLN A 355 0.13 22.59 7.20
N LYS A 356 -0.60 21.98 8.14
CA LYS A 356 -0.68 20.52 8.27
C LYS A 356 -1.29 19.97 6.98
N LEU A 357 -0.48 19.28 6.18
CA LEU A 357 -0.96 18.55 5.03
C LEU A 357 -1.97 17.48 5.49
N SER A 358 -3.06 17.31 4.74
CA SER A 358 -3.88 16.10 4.88
C SER A 358 -3.03 14.86 4.60
N ASP A 359 -3.42 13.69 5.11
CA ASP A 359 -2.67 12.45 4.85
C ASP A 359 -2.56 12.18 3.34
N ARG A 360 -3.62 12.48 2.58
CA ARG A 360 -3.61 12.36 1.11
C ARG A 360 -2.56 13.25 0.45
N GLU A 361 -2.36 14.48 0.94
CA GLU A 361 -1.35 15.40 0.39
C GLU A 361 0.06 15.03 0.86
N ARG A 362 0.18 14.58 2.10
CA ARG A 362 1.45 14.11 2.68
C ARG A 362 1.99 12.91 1.92
N TYR A 363 1.14 12.02 1.42
CA TYR A 363 1.51 10.86 0.60
C TYR A 363 1.24 11.10 -0.89
N SER A 364 1.62 12.28 -1.39
CA SER A 364 1.50 12.66 -2.80
C SER A 364 2.79 13.28 -3.32
N LYS A 365 2.86 13.56 -4.63
CA LYS A 365 3.96 14.34 -5.24
C LYS A 365 4.12 15.75 -4.66
N ARG A 366 3.10 16.26 -3.93
CA ARG A 366 3.16 17.53 -3.18
C ARG A 366 3.70 17.35 -1.76
N GLY A 367 3.75 16.13 -1.26
CA GLY A 367 4.38 15.81 0.00
C GLY A 367 5.90 15.95 -0.09
N PRO A 368 6.61 15.83 1.05
CA PRO A 368 8.02 16.20 1.10
C PRO A 368 8.89 15.33 0.18
N GLN A 369 9.77 15.97 -0.61
CA GLN A 369 10.68 15.34 -1.56
C GLN A 369 12.14 15.57 -1.15
N GLY A 370 12.89 14.51 -0.87
CA GLY A 370 14.28 14.61 -0.43
C GLY A 370 14.46 14.48 1.08
N ALA A 371 15.56 15.03 1.59
CA ALA A 371 15.95 14.87 2.99
C ALA A 371 15.04 15.70 3.91
N LEU A 372 14.51 15.03 4.93
CA LEU A 372 13.71 15.64 5.99
C LEU A 372 14.32 15.32 7.35
N ILE A 373 14.62 16.36 8.12
CA ILE A 373 15.14 16.26 9.47
C ILE A 373 14.01 16.47 10.47
N THR A 374 13.92 15.53 11.39
CA THR A 374 13.01 15.58 12.55
C THR A 374 13.80 15.31 13.82
N ARG A 375 13.20 15.59 14.98
CA ARG A 375 13.81 15.29 16.28
C ARG A 375 13.29 13.98 16.82
N LEU A 376 14.17 13.14 17.35
CA LEU A 376 13.76 11.95 18.08
C LEU A 376 13.08 12.39 19.39
N ARG A 377 11.94 11.78 19.76
CA ARG A 377 11.15 12.19 20.94
C ARG A 377 11.95 12.17 22.26
N VAL A 378 13.09 11.49 22.29
CA VAL A 378 13.95 11.36 23.47
C VAL A 378 15.36 11.79 23.09
N GLY A 379 15.85 12.89 23.69
CA GLY A 379 17.24 13.34 23.61
C GLY A 379 17.54 14.48 22.62
N ARG A 380 18.84 14.62 22.30
CA ARG A 380 19.41 15.58 21.32
C ARG A 380 19.63 14.95 19.93
N LEU A 381 19.11 13.75 19.72
CA LEU A 381 19.28 13.00 18.47
C LEU A 381 18.31 13.51 17.40
N LEU A 382 18.80 13.57 16.16
CA LEU A 382 18.02 13.91 14.99
C LEU A 382 17.74 12.65 14.17
N GLU A 383 16.55 12.58 13.57
CA GLU A 383 16.22 11.58 12.57
C GLU A 383 16.24 12.21 11.18
N VAL A 384 17.01 11.62 10.26
CA VAL A 384 17.00 11.99 8.85
C VAL A 384 16.19 10.97 8.07
N HIS A 385 15.13 11.45 7.42
CA HIS A 385 14.26 10.68 6.54
C HIS A 385 14.49 11.10 5.09
N TRP A 386 14.14 10.24 4.15
CA TRP A 386 14.16 10.58 2.74
C TRP A 386 12.77 10.32 2.13
N GLY A 387 12.10 11.40 1.73
CA GLY A 387 10.78 11.37 1.12
C GLY A 387 10.84 11.24 -0.38
N ILE A 388 10.01 10.35 -0.95
CA ILE A 388 9.77 10.26 -2.40
C ILE A 388 8.26 10.21 -2.58
N ASP A 389 7.71 11.17 -3.33
CA ASP A 389 6.26 11.35 -3.44
C ASP A 389 5.60 11.47 -2.05
N GLY A 390 6.28 12.11 -1.09
CA GLY A 390 5.79 12.34 0.26
C GLY A 390 5.80 11.11 1.19
N ALA A 391 6.14 9.94 0.65
CA ALA A 391 6.30 8.72 1.40
C ALA A 391 7.71 8.63 2.01
N PHE A 392 7.76 8.58 3.35
CA PHE A 392 8.98 8.25 4.12
C PHE A 392 9.07 6.76 4.44
N ASP A 393 7.92 6.07 4.41
CA ASP A 393 7.83 4.64 4.59
C ASP A 393 7.10 3.98 3.40
N GLU A 394 7.33 2.68 3.26
CA GLU A 394 6.74 1.88 2.20
C GLU A 394 5.33 1.36 2.56
N ARG A 395 4.75 1.86 3.66
CA ARG A 395 3.52 1.30 4.23
C ARG A 395 2.27 1.89 3.58
N HIS A 396 2.42 2.96 2.81
CA HIS A 396 1.29 3.60 2.17
C HIS A 396 0.78 2.77 0.96
N PRO A 397 -0.53 2.43 0.91
CA PRO A 397 -1.08 1.51 -0.09
C PRO A 397 -0.96 1.98 -1.55
N LEU A 398 -0.71 3.28 -1.77
CA LEU A 398 -0.49 3.83 -3.12
C LEU A 398 0.93 3.61 -3.66
N HIS A 399 1.90 3.24 -2.81
CA HIS A 399 3.29 3.05 -3.22
C HIS A 399 3.67 1.58 -3.21
N ARG A 400 4.15 1.07 -4.36
CA ARG A 400 4.80 -0.24 -4.39
C ARG A 400 6.20 -0.10 -3.78
N ALA A 401 6.34 -0.57 -2.55
CA ALA A 401 7.57 -0.67 -1.77
C ALA A 401 8.83 -0.99 -2.60
N SER A 402 8.71 -1.91 -3.56
CA SER A 402 9.82 -2.35 -4.42
C SER A 402 10.41 -1.26 -5.33
N ARG A 403 9.67 -0.21 -5.67
CA ARG A 403 10.14 0.89 -6.54
C ARG A 403 10.91 1.96 -5.78
N VAL A 404 10.50 2.24 -4.54
CA VAL A 404 11.01 3.37 -3.73
C VAL A 404 12.21 2.93 -2.88
N ARG A 405 12.24 1.66 -2.46
CA ARG A 405 13.27 1.12 -1.56
C ARG A 405 14.70 1.32 -2.04
N PRO A 406 15.08 0.99 -3.29
CA PRO A 406 16.46 1.12 -3.73
C PRO A 406 16.90 2.59 -3.74
N VAL A 407 16.06 3.48 -4.29
CA VAL A 407 16.34 4.92 -4.36
C VAL A 407 16.51 5.52 -2.96
N ARG A 408 15.62 5.17 -2.03
CA ARG A 408 15.71 5.66 -0.65
C ARG A 408 16.95 5.13 0.06
N ASN A 409 17.24 3.83 -0.04
CA ASN A 409 18.42 3.24 0.60
C ASN A 409 19.70 3.94 0.11
N THR A 410 19.85 4.09 -1.21
CA THR A 410 21.00 4.80 -1.79
C THR A 410 21.08 6.26 -1.32
N ALA A 411 19.96 6.99 -1.32
CA ALA A 411 19.96 8.38 -0.84
C ALA A 411 20.35 8.49 0.65
N LEU A 412 19.85 7.59 1.51
CA LEU A 412 20.21 7.59 2.93
C LEU A 412 21.66 7.16 3.16
N GLU A 413 22.22 6.26 2.34
CA GLU A 413 23.64 5.90 2.39
C GLU A 413 24.54 7.05 1.94
N GLU A 414 24.19 7.75 0.85
CA GLU A 414 24.90 8.95 0.38
C GLU A 414 24.87 10.05 1.45
N ILE A 415 23.70 10.31 2.05
CA ILE A 415 23.56 11.26 3.17
C ILE A 415 24.41 10.84 4.36
N ALA A 416 24.42 9.54 4.70
CA ALA A 416 25.22 9.05 5.81
C ALA A 416 26.73 9.28 5.58
N GLN A 417 27.21 9.09 4.35
CA GLN A 417 28.61 9.38 4.00
C GLN A 417 28.93 10.88 4.11
N VAL A 418 28.06 11.75 3.58
CA VAL A 418 28.20 13.21 3.68
C VAL A 418 28.30 13.65 5.13
N LEU A 419 27.39 13.19 5.98
CA LEU A 419 27.34 13.59 7.39
C LEU A 419 28.55 13.05 8.17
N ARG A 420 28.97 11.80 7.94
CA ARG A 420 30.20 11.25 8.52
C ARG A 420 31.45 12.02 8.09
N GLY A 421 31.52 12.43 6.82
CA GLY A 421 32.61 13.27 6.30
C GLY A 421 32.69 14.63 6.98
N ALA A 422 31.56 15.16 7.45
CA ALA A 422 31.47 16.38 8.25
C ALA A 422 31.63 16.15 9.77
N GLY A 423 32.04 14.94 10.19
CA GLY A 423 32.30 14.59 11.59
C GLY A 423 31.06 14.21 12.41
N TRP A 424 29.88 14.10 11.79
CA TRP A 424 28.67 13.65 12.50
C TRP A 424 28.70 12.15 12.71
N TYR A 425 28.16 11.71 13.85
CA TYR A 425 27.90 10.29 14.07
C TYR A 425 26.56 9.91 13.43
N VAL A 426 26.54 8.78 12.72
CA VAL A 426 25.40 8.36 11.90
C VAL A 426 25.14 6.86 12.03
N ASP A 427 23.97 6.53 12.57
CA ASP A 427 23.43 5.18 12.65
C ASP A 427 22.34 4.93 11.62
N LEU A 428 22.45 3.82 10.89
CA LEU A 428 21.42 3.39 9.94
C LEU A 428 20.37 2.55 10.66
N VAL A 429 19.14 3.05 10.70
CA VAL A 429 18.01 2.28 11.24
C VAL A 429 17.46 1.36 10.15
N MET A 430 17.84 0.09 10.22
CA MET A 430 17.36 -0.93 9.28
C MET A 430 16.11 -1.66 9.77
N ASN A 431 15.22 -2.02 8.86
CA ASN A 431 14.18 -3.03 9.13
C ASN A 431 14.69 -4.41 8.69
N ARG A 432 14.76 -5.36 9.64
CA ARG A 432 15.22 -6.73 9.38
C ARG A 432 14.09 -7.69 8.96
N ILE A 433 12.84 -7.22 8.94
CA ILE A 433 11.65 -8.08 8.70
C ILE A 433 11.36 -8.25 7.19
N THR A 434 12.04 -7.49 6.31
CA THR A 434 11.85 -7.57 4.86
C THR A 434 12.91 -8.47 4.21
N SER A 435 12.52 -9.19 3.14
CA SER A 435 13.42 -10.07 2.36
C SER A 435 14.59 -9.34 1.68
N THR A 436 14.57 -8.00 1.65
CA THR A 436 15.74 -7.18 1.29
C THR A 436 16.03 -6.16 2.40
N PRO A 437 17.31 -5.82 2.65
CA PRO A 437 17.69 -4.81 3.63
C PRO A 437 16.99 -3.47 3.34
N MET A 438 16.37 -2.89 4.37
CA MET A 438 15.63 -1.63 4.23
C MET A 438 16.18 -0.60 5.22
N VAL A 439 16.84 0.44 4.71
CA VAL A 439 17.22 1.61 5.50
C VAL A 439 15.99 2.52 5.61
N ARG A 440 15.46 2.69 6.82
CA ARG A 440 14.25 3.51 7.05
C ARG A 440 14.57 4.98 7.22
N ARG A 441 15.62 5.25 7.99
CA ARG A 441 16.05 6.57 8.42
C ARG A 441 17.48 6.48 8.96
N LEU A 442 18.10 7.62 9.15
CA LEU A 442 19.34 7.76 9.90
C LEU A 442 19.03 8.34 11.28
N ILE A 443 19.75 7.91 12.30
CA ILE A 443 19.86 8.61 13.57
C ILE A 443 21.21 9.32 13.56
N VAL A 444 21.20 10.62 13.78
CA VAL A 444 22.41 11.43 13.75
C VAL A 444 22.57 12.26 15.02
N SER A 445 23.82 12.36 15.48
CA SER A 445 24.20 13.17 16.64
C SER A 445 25.37 14.11 16.28
N PRO A 446 25.39 15.32 16.88
CA PRO A 446 26.44 16.28 16.60
C PRO A 446 27.78 15.78 17.14
N PRO A 447 28.91 16.16 16.51
CA PRO A 447 30.26 15.69 16.88
C PRO A 447 30.58 15.87 18.37
N ALA A 448 30.10 16.96 18.99
CA ALA A 448 30.36 17.31 20.38
C ALA A 448 29.51 16.53 21.41
N ALA A 449 28.40 15.90 21.01
CA ALA A 449 27.54 15.16 21.94
C ALA A 449 28.15 13.83 22.43
N ASN A 450 29.09 13.27 21.67
CA ASN A 450 29.76 12.02 22.01
C ASN A 450 30.84 12.21 23.11
N ALA A 451 31.41 13.42 23.25
CA ALA A 451 32.34 13.71 24.34
C ALA A 451 31.69 13.61 25.74
N ALA A 452 30.36 13.72 25.82
CA ALA A 452 29.61 13.57 27.07
C ALA A 452 29.11 12.12 27.31
N GLN A 453 29.20 11.22 26.32
CA GLN A 453 28.76 9.82 26.46
C GLN A 453 29.91 8.87 26.85
N ASP A 454 31.16 9.22 26.59
CA ASP A 454 32.34 8.44 27.02
C ASP A 454 32.72 8.65 28.51
N HIS A 455 31.94 9.42 29.28
CA HIS A 455 32.19 9.68 30.70
C HIS A 455 31.19 9.04 31.68
N ASP A 456 30.13 8.38 31.20
CA ASP A 456 29.08 7.76 32.04
C ASP A 456 28.60 6.38 31.53
N ALA A 457 29.48 5.61 30.87
CA ALA A 457 29.25 4.21 30.51
C ALA A 457 30.32 3.27 31.08
#